data_AF-A0A889XT34-F1
#
_entry.id   AF-A0A889XT34-F1
#
_cell.length_a   1.000
_cell.length_b   1.000
_cell.length_c   1.000
_cell.angle_alpha   90.00
_cell.angle_beta   90.00
_cell.angle_gamma   90.00
#
_symmetry.space_group_name_H-M   'P 1'
#
loop_
_entity.id
_entity.type
_entity.pdbx_description
1 polymer ?
#
loop_
_entity_poly.entity_id
_entity_poly.type
_entity_poly.pdbx_seq_one_letter_code
_entity_poly.pdbx_strand_id
1 'polypeptide(L)' 'FLYGSVLLFAMHGATILAVGKYGGERELEQITDRGTASERAALFWRGTMG' A
#
# COMPACT_ATOMS: atom_id res chain seq x y z
N PHE A 1 -13.02 13.71 -10.19
CA PHE A 1 -12.76 13.21 -8.82
C PHE A 1 -13.45 11.89 -8.55
N LEU A 2 -14.76 11.73 -8.76
CA LEU A 2 -15.52 10.51 -8.43
C LEU A 2 -14.83 9.19 -8.81
N TYR A 3 -14.55 8.96 -10.10
CA TYR A 3 -13.91 7.71 -10.54
C TYR A 3 -12.46 7.57 -10.06
N GLY A 4 -11.72 8.67 -9.97
CA GLY A 4 -10.34 8.67 -9.46
C GLY A 4 -10.27 8.27 -7.98
N SER A 5 -11.22 8.75 -7.16
CA SER A 5 -11.32 8.37 -5.74
C SER A 5 -11.64 6.89 -5.59
N VAL A 6 -12.57 6.34 -6.39
CA VAL A 6 -12.88 4.91 -6.40
C VAL A 6 -11.64 4.09 -6.77
N LEU A 7 -10.93 4.50 -7.82
CA LEU A 7 -9.72 3.82 -8.28
C LEU A 7 -8.63 3.80 -7.18
N LEU A 8 -8.27 4.97 -6.65
CA LEU A 8 -7.19 5.09 -5.66
C LEU A 8 -7.53 4.37 -4.35
N PHE A 9 -8.77 4.43 -3.88
CA PHE A 9 -9.16 3.74 -2.66
C PHE A 9 -9.16 2.22 -2.83
N ALA A 10 -9.61 1.72 -3.98
CA ALA A 10 -9.53 0.30 -4.30
C ALA A 10 -8.07 -0.19 -4.38
N MET A 11 -7.20 0.56 -5.05
CA MET A 11 -5.77 0.26 -5.13
C MET A 11 -5.12 0.24 -3.74
N HIS A 12 -5.33 1.27 -2.94
CA HIS A 12 -4.75 1.41 -1.61
C HIS A 12 -5.26 0.31 -0.66
N GLY A 13 -6.58 0.17 -0.52
CA GLY A 13 -7.19 -0.81 0.38
C GLY A 13 -6.80 -2.25 0.05
N ALA A 14 -6.79 -2.61 -1.24
CA ALA A 14 -6.34 -3.94 -1.67
C ALA A 14 -4.84 -4.15 -1.36
N THR A 15 -4.01 -3.12 -1.52
CA THR A 15 -2.57 -3.19 -1.20
C THR A 15 -2.34 -3.44 0.29
N ILE A 16 -3.01 -2.68 1.17
CA ILE A 16 -2.86 -2.83 2.63
C ILE A 16 -3.28 -4.23 3.08
N LEU A 17 -4.41 -4.74 2.57
CA LEU A 17 -4.84 -6.12 2.88
C LEU A 17 -3.84 -7.16 2.38
N ALA A 18 -3.28 -6.98 1.18
CA ALA A 18 -2.29 -7.91 0.61
C ALA A 18 -0.98 -7.97 1.43
N VAL A 19 -0.58 -6.85 2.04
CA VAL A 19 0.60 -6.79 2.93
C VAL A 19 0.26 -6.96 4.41
N GLY A 20 -0.99 -7.27 4.77
CA GLY A 20 -1.41 -7.45 6.18
C GLY A 20 -0.64 -8.54 6.93
N LYS A 21 -0.15 -9.59 6.24
CA LYS A 21 0.75 -10.59 6.84
C LYS A 21 2.10 -10.04 7.32
N TYR A 22 2.43 -8.81 6.93
CA TYR A 22 3.62 -8.07 7.35
C TYR A 22 3.28 -6.88 8.27
N GLY A 23 2.02 -6.76 8.72
CA GLY A 23 1.55 -5.64 9.55
C GLY A 23 1.37 -4.34 8.77
N GLY A 24 0.99 -4.40 7.49
CA GLY A 24 0.85 -3.21 6.63
C GLY A 24 -0.26 -2.25 7.05
N GLU A 25 -1.23 -2.69 7.85
CA GLU A 25 -2.27 -1.86 8.45
C GLU A 25 -1.76 -0.93 9.56
N ARG A 26 -0.56 -1.18 10.10
CA ARG A 26 0.11 -0.34 11.11
C ARG A 26 0.84 0.82 10.44
N GLU A 27 0.06 1.63 9.71
CA GLU A 27 0.60 2.64 8.80
C GLU A 27 1.43 3.71 9.53
N LEU A 28 1.07 4.09 10.76
CA LEU A 28 1.83 5.07 11.54
C LEU A 28 3.26 4.58 11.81
N GLU A 29 3.41 3.35 12.28
CA GLU A 29 4.72 2.77 12.55
C GLU A 29 5.51 2.56 11.27
N GLN A 30 4.85 2.12 10.20
CA GLN A 30 5.47 1.95 8.87
C GLN A 30 5.98 3.27 8.27
N ILE A 31 5.29 4.39 8.54
CA ILE A 31 5.70 5.73 8.08
C ILE A 31 6.95 6.18 8.86
N THR A 32 7.01 5.95 10.16
CA THR A 32 8.14 6.37 11.00
C THR A 32 9.36 5.45 10.88
N ASP A 33 9.13 4.15 10.72
CA ASP A 33 10.15 3.12 10.56
C ASP A 33 9.74 2.13 9.47
N ARG A 34 10.40 2.24 8.32
CA ARG A 34 9.96 1.54 7.10
C ARG A 34 10.27 0.04 7.19
N GLY A 35 9.22 -0.78 7.23
CA GLY A 35 9.31 -2.23 7.21
C GLY A 35 9.06 -2.87 5.83
N THR A 36 9.18 -4.20 5.76
CA THR A 36 8.99 -4.97 4.52
C THR A 36 7.58 -4.84 3.93
N ALA A 37 6.56 -4.51 4.73
CA ALA A 37 5.21 -4.23 4.24
C ALA A 37 5.22 -3.05 3.26
N SER A 38 5.79 -1.92 3.68
CA SER A 38 5.90 -0.70 2.88
C SER A 38 6.83 -0.85 1.67
N GLU A 39 7.95 -1.55 1.83
CA GLU A 39 8.87 -1.83 0.72
C GLU A 39 8.19 -2.65 -0.38
N ARG A 40 7.47 -3.72 -0.01
CA ARG A 40 6.76 -4.57 -0.97
C ARG A 40 5.59 -3.86 -1.61
N ALA A 41 4.82 -3.08 -0.85
CA ALA A 41 3.74 -2.26 -1.38
C ALA A 41 4.25 -1.26 -2.43
N ALA A 42 5.38 -0.59 -2.16
CA ALA A 42 6.01 0.32 -3.11
C ALA A 42 6.57 -0.41 -4.33
N LEU A 43 7.29 -1.53 -4.13
CA LEU A 43 7.86 -2.32 -5.23
C LEU A 43 6.79 -2.94 -6.13
N PHE A 44 5.63 -3.32 -5.59
CA PHE A 44 4.49 -3.81 -6.37
C PHE A 44 4.06 -2.74 -7.40
N TRP A 45 3.83 -1.51 -6.95
CA TRP A 45 3.40 -0.44 -7.84
C TRP A 45 4.50 0.06 -8.77
N ARG A 46 5.76 0.11 -8.31
CA ARG A 46 6.92 0.38 -9.16
C ARG A 46 7.06 -0.66 -10.27
N GLY A 47 6.94 -1.95 -9.93
CA GLY A 47 6.98 -3.04 -10.91
C GLY A 47 5.79 -3.08 -11.86
N THR A 48 4.65 -2.50 -11.47
CA THR A 48 3.41 -2.49 -12.28
C THR A 48 3.31 -1.24 -13.17
N MET A 49 3.76 -0.07 -12.69
CA MET A 49 3.50 1.22 -13.32
C MET A 49 4.72 2.17 -13.41
N GLY A 50 5.93 1.76 -13.01
CA GLY A 50 7.18 2.53 -13.17
C GLY A 50 7.90 2.88 -11.88
#